data_AF-A0A0Q5DM53-F1
#
_entry.id   AF-A0A0Q5DM53-F1
#
_cell.length_a   1.000
_cell.length_b   1.000
_cell.length_c   1.000
_cell.angle_alpha   90.00
_cell.angle_beta   90.00
_cell.angle_gamma   90.00
#
_symmetry.space_group_name_H-M   'P 1'
#
loop_
_entity.id
_entity.type
_entity.pdbx_description
1 polymer ?
#
loop_
_entity_poly.entity_id
_entity_poly.type
_entity_poly.pdbx_seq_one_letter_code
_entity_poly.pdbx_strand_id
1 'polypeptide(L)'
;MSKELLAVTLDGREYPFDMTKEEQAQAAAAGLVVIFGASDDLMELRGAIDDEFGCYDGGTALIDVQGMLPGRENIEDDVELKDYFSREPLARKVEALWCAEDDTSWTYRTDVPHATFDIMEDGIVYCRGIVIDVVDLGVAP
;
A
#
# COMPACT_ATOMS: atom_id res chain seq x y z
N MET A 1 6.34 17.16 -1.62
CA MET A 1 7.09 16.01 -2.16
C MET A 1 6.19 15.32 -3.17
N SER A 2 6.70 14.83 -4.30
CA SER A 2 5.88 14.03 -5.25
C SER A 2 6.09 12.53 -5.00
N LYS A 3 5.19 11.70 -5.52
CA LYS A 3 5.32 10.24 -5.45
C LYS A 3 6.60 9.73 -6.11
N GLU A 4 7.02 10.34 -7.22
CA GLU A 4 8.27 9.99 -7.93
C GLU A 4 9.50 10.36 -7.09
N LEU A 5 9.50 11.53 -6.44
CA LEU A 5 10.61 11.95 -5.59
C LEU A 5 10.74 11.05 -4.35
N LEU A 6 9.61 10.69 -3.74
CA LEU A 6 9.60 9.77 -2.60
C LEU A 6 10.08 8.37 -3.01
N ALA A 7 9.58 7.84 -4.14
CA ALA A 7 10.03 6.56 -4.66
C ALA A 7 11.56 6.51 -4.87
N VAL A 8 12.13 7.53 -5.52
CA VAL A 8 13.60 7.65 -5.71
C VAL A 8 14.35 7.71 -4.37
N THR A 9 13.73 8.27 -3.32
CA THR A 9 14.35 8.37 -1.99
C THR A 9 14.37 7.02 -1.26
N LEU A 10 13.36 6.17 -1.51
CA LEU A 10 13.21 4.86 -0.89
C LEU A 10 13.93 3.74 -1.66
N ASP A 11 14.21 3.97 -2.94
CA ASP A 11 14.77 2.98 -3.87
C ASP A 11 16.14 2.43 -3.43
N GLY A 12 16.29 1.11 -3.53
CA GLY A 12 17.51 0.37 -3.22
C GLY A 12 17.78 0.18 -1.73
N ARG A 13 16.82 0.47 -0.84
CA ARG A 13 16.96 0.22 0.60
C ARG A 13 16.84 -1.26 0.92
N GLU A 14 17.59 -1.73 1.90
CA GLU A 14 17.65 -3.15 2.29
C GLU A 14 16.50 -3.55 3.21
N TYR A 15 16.07 -4.81 3.11
CA TYR A 15 15.25 -5.51 4.09
C TYR A 15 16.09 -5.82 5.36
N PRO A 16 15.53 -5.70 6.59
CA PRO A 16 14.18 -5.24 6.91
C PRO A 16 13.99 -3.75 6.63
N PHE A 17 12.87 -3.43 6.00
CA PHE A 17 12.54 -2.08 5.56
C PHE A 17 11.37 -1.50 6.37
N ASP A 18 11.52 -0.24 6.77
CA ASP A 18 10.40 0.62 7.18
C ASP A 18 10.79 2.09 6.93
N MET A 19 9.79 2.95 6.78
CA MET A 19 9.97 4.39 6.70
C MET A 19 10.25 4.97 8.09
N THR A 20 11.17 5.93 8.17
CA THR A 20 11.35 6.71 9.41
C THR A 20 10.12 7.55 9.71
N LYS A 21 9.92 7.91 10.98
CA LYS A 21 8.80 8.78 11.39
C LYS A 21 8.76 10.12 10.64
N GLU A 22 9.93 10.65 10.29
CA GLU A 22 10.03 11.89 9.51
C GLU A 22 9.58 11.67 8.05
N GLU A 23 10.04 10.61 7.41
CA GLU A 23 9.60 10.24 6.05
C GLU A 23 8.09 9.98 6.00
N GLN A 24 7.54 9.26 6.99
CA GLN A 24 6.10 9.03 7.10
C GLN A 24 5.33 10.34 7.26
N ALA A 25 5.79 11.25 8.13
CA ALA A 25 5.18 12.57 8.30
C ALA A 25 5.26 13.44 7.04
N GLN A 26 6.37 13.39 6.30
CA GLN A 26 6.54 14.10 5.04
C GLN A 26 5.64 13.52 3.94
N ALA A 27 5.49 12.20 3.87
CA ALA A 27 4.57 11.52 2.96
C ALA A 27 3.11 11.88 3.29
N ALA A 28 2.72 11.80 4.57
CA ALA A 28 1.41 12.20 5.04
C ALA A 28 1.08 13.66 4.70
N ALA A 29 2.00 14.59 4.99
CA ALA A 29 1.84 16.01 4.66
C ALA A 29 1.75 16.28 3.15
N ALA A 30 2.30 15.38 2.32
CA ALA A 30 2.23 15.45 0.87
C ALA A 30 1.02 14.70 0.28
N GLY A 31 0.19 14.05 1.12
CA GLY A 31 -0.91 13.21 0.64
C GLY A 31 -0.45 11.94 -0.06
N LEU A 32 0.70 11.39 0.32
CA LEU A 32 1.28 10.20 -0.29
C LEU A 32 1.14 8.99 0.64
N VAL A 33 0.80 7.85 0.08
CA VAL A 33 0.84 6.54 0.74
C VAL A 33 1.87 5.66 0.04
N VAL A 34 2.73 5.03 0.83
CA VAL A 34 3.71 4.04 0.41
C VAL A 34 3.16 2.67 0.75
N ILE A 35 3.17 1.76 -0.23
CA ILE A 35 2.71 0.39 -0.10
C ILE A 35 3.88 -0.54 -0.40
N PHE A 36 4.20 -1.45 0.51
CA PHE A 36 5.31 -2.39 0.37
C PHE A 36 5.05 -3.66 1.17
N GLY A 37 5.81 -4.71 0.85
CA GLY A 37 5.67 -6.01 1.49
C GLY A 37 6.59 -6.13 2.69
N ALA A 38 6.11 -6.79 3.73
CA ALA A 38 6.89 -7.15 4.91
C ALA A 38 6.67 -8.63 5.22
N SER A 39 7.76 -9.34 5.55
CA SER A 39 7.70 -10.80 5.77
C SER A 39 7.10 -11.56 4.58
N ASP A 40 6.45 -12.68 4.83
CA ASP A 40 5.75 -13.55 3.88
C ASP A 40 4.22 -13.44 3.92
N ASP A 41 3.69 -12.53 4.74
CA ASP A 41 2.25 -12.44 5.01
C ASP A 41 1.68 -11.02 5.13
N LEU A 42 2.49 -9.95 5.00
CA LEU A 42 2.01 -8.59 5.19
C LEU A 42 2.26 -7.67 3.98
N MET A 43 1.24 -6.87 3.68
CA MET A 43 1.34 -5.63 2.92
C MET A 43 1.16 -4.45 3.88
N GLU A 44 2.16 -3.58 3.93
CA GLU A 44 2.22 -2.41 4.81
C GLU A 44 1.83 -1.14 4.05
N LEU A 45 1.08 -0.26 4.71
CA LEU A 45 0.77 1.09 4.24
C LEU A 45 1.39 2.11 5.20
N ARG A 46 2.14 3.07 4.67
CA ARG A 46 2.77 4.15 5.46
C ARG A 46 2.58 5.51 4.80
N GLY A 47 2.43 6.56 5.62
CA GLY A 47 2.29 7.94 5.16
C GLY A 47 0.90 8.50 5.46
N ALA A 48 0.19 8.95 4.42
CA ALA A 48 -1.15 9.52 4.58
C ALA A 48 -2.20 8.50 5.07
N ILE A 49 -1.95 7.22 4.78
CA ILE A 49 -2.68 6.07 5.34
C ILE A 49 -1.62 5.22 6.05
N ASP A 50 -1.91 4.81 7.28
CA ASP A 50 -1.04 3.99 8.13
C ASP A 50 -1.86 2.78 8.60
N ASP A 51 -1.61 1.63 7.98
CA ASP A 51 -2.40 0.40 8.15
C ASP A 51 -1.59 -0.82 7.67
N GLU A 52 -2.10 -2.02 7.93
CA GLU A 52 -1.51 -3.28 7.47
C GLU A 52 -2.59 -4.22 6.91
N PHE A 53 -2.24 -4.97 5.87
CA PHE A 53 -3.11 -5.97 5.27
C PHE A 53 -2.44 -7.35 5.32
N GLY A 54 -3.05 -8.27 6.05
CA GLY A 54 -2.67 -9.68 6.04
C GLY A 54 -3.01 -10.32 4.69
N CYS A 55 -1.99 -10.73 3.95
CA CYS A 55 -2.10 -11.28 2.61
C CYS A 55 -1.13 -12.44 2.35
N TYR A 56 -1.13 -13.46 3.22
CA TYR A 56 -0.39 -14.70 2.97
C TYR A 56 -0.74 -15.28 1.59
N ASP A 57 0.28 -15.54 0.76
CA ASP A 57 0.14 -15.96 -0.65
C ASP A 57 -0.56 -14.91 -1.56
N GLY A 58 -0.51 -13.64 -1.17
CA GLY A 58 -1.12 -12.51 -1.88
C GLY A 58 -2.55 -12.20 -1.46
N GLY A 59 -3.14 -11.19 -2.10
CA GLY A 59 -4.49 -10.74 -1.78
C GLY A 59 -4.86 -9.43 -2.45
N THR A 60 -6.07 -8.93 -2.20
CA THR A 60 -6.51 -7.63 -2.73
C THR A 60 -7.06 -6.77 -1.62
N ALA A 61 -6.40 -5.65 -1.36
CA ALA A 61 -6.92 -4.61 -0.50
C ALA A 61 -7.79 -3.64 -1.30
N LEU A 62 -8.83 -3.13 -0.63
CA LEU A 62 -9.64 -2.02 -1.10
C LEU A 62 -9.20 -0.78 -0.35
N ILE A 63 -8.80 0.26 -1.08
CA ILE A 63 -8.26 1.50 -0.50
C ILE A 63 -8.99 2.69 -1.10
N ASP A 64 -9.43 3.62 -0.26
CA ASP A 64 -9.96 4.91 -0.69
C ASP A 64 -9.25 6.06 0.05
N VAL A 65 -9.73 7.30 -0.17
CA VAL A 65 -9.15 8.49 0.46
C VAL A 65 -9.29 8.54 1.98
N GLN A 66 -10.15 7.70 2.57
CA GLN A 66 -10.33 7.60 4.03
C GLN A 66 -9.42 6.53 4.64
N GLY A 67 -8.86 5.63 3.82
CA GLY A 67 -7.98 4.56 4.27
C GLY A 67 -8.26 3.24 3.57
N MET A 68 -7.68 2.17 4.10
CA MET A 68 -8.02 0.81 3.70
C MET A 68 -9.41 0.44 4.26
N LEU A 69 -10.19 -0.31 3.49
CA LEU A 69 -11.45 -0.87 3.95
C LEU A 69 -11.19 -2.18 4.69
N PRO A 70 -11.93 -2.47 5.78
CA PRO A 70 -11.83 -3.75 6.46
C PRO A 70 -12.35 -4.89 5.57
N GLY A 71 -11.89 -6.12 5.83
CA GLY A 71 -12.47 -7.32 5.22
C GLY A 71 -13.96 -7.40 5.56
N ARG A 72 -14.83 -7.53 4.56
CA ARG A 72 -16.29 -7.52 4.73
C ARG A 72 -16.76 -8.54 5.76
N GLU A 73 -16.12 -9.70 5.80
CA GLU A 73 -16.38 -10.79 6.73
C GLU A 73 -16.07 -10.47 8.20
N ASN A 74 -15.24 -9.45 8.45
CA ASN A 74 -14.88 -9.02 9.80
C ASN A 74 -15.84 -7.96 10.36
N ILE A 75 -16.83 -7.53 9.58
CA ILE A 75 -17.80 -6.49 9.98
C ILE A 75 -19.10 -7.15 10.47
N GLU A 76 -19.41 -6.93 11.75
CA GLU A 76 -20.67 -7.37 12.37
C GLU A 76 -21.65 -6.22 12.64
N ASP A 77 -21.16 -4.98 12.75
CA ASP A 77 -21.96 -3.81 13.11
C ASP A 77 -22.68 -3.17 11.91
N ASP A 78 -23.97 -2.85 12.06
CA ASP A 78 -24.80 -2.29 10.98
C ASP A 78 -24.34 -0.90 10.51
N VAL A 79 -23.73 -0.09 11.38
CA VAL A 79 -23.20 1.23 11.02
C VAL A 79 -21.95 1.06 10.18
N GLU A 80 -21.05 0.16 10.58
CA GLU A 80 -19.83 -0.16 9.83
C GLU A 80 -20.16 -0.83 8.48
N LEU A 81 -21.17 -1.70 8.41
CA LEU A 81 -21.66 -2.25 7.14
C LEU A 81 -22.16 -1.17 6.20
N LYS A 82 -22.90 -0.20 6.72
CA LYS A 82 -23.40 0.92 5.92
C LYS A 82 -22.27 1.78 5.38
N ASP A 83 -21.24 2.03 6.19
CA ASP A 83 -20.03 2.74 5.77
C ASP A 83 -19.29 1.97 4.66
N TYR A 84 -19.02 0.68 4.90
CA TYR A 84 -18.38 -0.21 3.94
C TYR A 84 -19.09 -0.20 2.58
N PHE A 85 -20.42 -0.39 2.56
CA PHE A 85 -21.17 -0.42 1.29
C PHE A 85 -21.25 0.94 0.59
N SER A 86 -20.99 2.04 1.29
CA SER A 86 -20.86 3.36 0.67
C SER A 86 -19.48 3.57 0.04
N ARG A 87 -18.44 3.00 0.65
CA ARG A 87 -17.03 3.12 0.25
C ARG A 87 -16.62 2.11 -0.84
N GLU A 88 -17.01 0.84 -0.71
CA GLU A 88 -16.60 -0.27 -1.58
C GLU A 88 -16.74 0.04 -3.09
N PRO A 89 -17.85 0.65 -3.58
CA PRO A 89 -17.99 0.92 -5.02
C PRO A 89 -17.03 1.98 -5.56
N LEU A 90 -16.47 2.82 -4.68
CA LEU A 90 -15.54 3.91 -5.01
C LEU A 90 -14.09 3.53 -4.72
N ALA A 91 -13.86 2.55 -3.85
CA ALA A 91 -12.55 2.10 -3.46
C ALA A 91 -11.74 1.55 -4.64
N ARG A 92 -10.43 1.76 -4.58
CA ARG A 92 -9.46 1.29 -5.55
C ARG A 92 -8.88 -0.04 -5.09
N LYS A 93 -8.59 -0.91 -6.05
CA LYS A 93 -8.00 -2.21 -5.77
C LYS A 93 -6.49 -2.10 -5.83
N VAL A 94 -5.83 -2.58 -4.79
CA VAL A 94 -4.39 -2.85 -4.80
C VAL A 94 -4.22 -4.33 -4.52
N GLU A 95 -3.72 -5.04 -5.52
CA GLU A 95 -3.47 -6.48 -5.44
C GLU A 95 -2.01 -6.72 -5.06
N ALA A 96 -1.80 -7.38 -3.92
CA ALA A 96 -0.51 -7.88 -3.47
C ALA A 96 -0.26 -9.23 -4.13
N LEU A 97 0.84 -9.32 -4.87
CA LEU A 97 1.24 -10.49 -5.63
C LEU A 97 2.47 -11.11 -4.99
N TRP A 98 2.30 -12.31 -4.43
CA TRP A 98 3.37 -13.08 -3.81
C TRP A 98 4.10 -13.94 -4.84
N CYS A 99 5.43 -13.82 -4.92
CA CYS A 99 6.31 -14.58 -5.81
C CYS A 99 5.83 -14.64 -7.28
N ALA A 100 5.19 -13.56 -7.76
CA ALA A 100 4.64 -13.51 -9.12
C ALA A 100 5.70 -13.18 -10.18
N GLU A 101 6.83 -12.59 -9.78
CA GLU A 101 8.00 -12.33 -10.61
C GLU A 101 9.18 -13.16 -10.10
N ASP A 102 10.08 -13.56 -11.01
CA ASP A 102 11.28 -14.31 -10.65
C ASP A 102 12.15 -13.49 -9.68
N ASP A 103 12.62 -14.14 -8.61
CA ASP A 103 13.50 -13.55 -7.59
C ASP A 103 12.95 -12.28 -6.92
N THR A 104 11.61 -12.11 -6.84
CA THR A 104 10.95 -11.04 -6.07
C THR A 104 9.75 -11.56 -5.28
N SER A 105 9.79 -11.39 -3.97
CA SER A 105 8.75 -11.88 -3.06
C SER A 105 7.45 -11.10 -3.21
N TRP A 106 7.53 -9.77 -3.30
CA TRP A 106 6.36 -8.90 -3.33
C TRP A 106 6.34 -7.95 -4.52
N THR A 107 5.24 -7.97 -5.26
CA THR A 107 4.90 -6.94 -6.26
C THR A 107 3.44 -6.52 -6.12
N TYR A 108 3.07 -5.40 -6.74
CA TYR A 108 1.71 -4.86 -6.65
C TYR A 108 1.11 -4.59 -8.02
N ARG A 109 -0.20 -4.86 -8.14
CA ARG A 109 -1.00 -4.53 -9.32
C ARG A 109 -2.17 -3.62 -8.95
N THR A 110 -2.26 -2.49 -9.64
CA THR A 110 -3.37 -1.53 -9.51
C THR A 110 -3.49 -0.69 -10.78
N ASP A 111 -4.68 -0.14 -11.03
CA ASP A 111 -4.93 0.84 -12.08
C ASP A 111 -4.78 2.30 -11.57
N VAL A 112 -4.46 2.49 -10.29
CA VAL A 112 -4.14 3.80 -9.71
C VAL A 112 -2.75 4.27 -10.19
N PRO A 113 -2.60 5.51 -10.69
CA PRO A 113 -1.29 6.07 -11.03
C PRO A 113 -0.32 6.07 -9.83
N HIS A 114 0.84 5.45 -9.99
CA HIS A 114 1.84 5.31 -8.93
C HIS A 114 3.27 5.45 -9.45
N ALA A 115 4.20 5.70 -8.53
CA ALA A 115 5.63 5.49 -8.75
C ALA A 115 6.07 4.19 -8.07
N THR A 116 7.17 3.59 -8.49
CA THR A 116 7.70 2.33 -7.94
C THR A 116 9.10 2.54 -7.35
N PHE A 117 9.45 1.74 -6.34
CA PHE A 117 10.79 1.68 -5.77
C PHE A 117 11.10 0.23 -5.39
N ASP A 118 12.37 -0.14 -5.42
CA ASP A 118 12.80 -1.50 -5.08
C ASP A 118 13.38 -1.53 -3.65
N ILE A 119 12.96 -2.55 -2.88
CA ILE A 119 13.56 -2.96 -1.60
C ILE A 119 14.43 -4.18 -1.90
N MET A 120 15.68 -4.14 -1.45
CA MET A 120 16.68 -5.17 -1.71
C MET A 120 16.78 -6.16 -0.55
N GLU A 121 17.19 -7.39 -0.84
CA GLU A 121 17.67 -8.36 0.15
C GLU A 121 18.77 -9.19 -0.49
N ASP A 122 19.94 -9.26 0.13
CA ASP A 122 21.10 -10.04 -0.37
C ASP A 122 21.46 -9.78 -1.85
N GLY A 123 21.24 -8.55 -2.31
CA GLY A 123 21.57 -8.10 -3.67
C GLY A 123 20.53 -8.46 -4.75
N ILE A 124 19.37 -8.99 -4.37
CA ILE A 124 18.19 -9.17 -5.25
C ILE A 124 17.03 -8.28 -4.79
N VAL A 125 16.05 -8.06 -5.67
CA VAL A 125 14.86 -7.27 -5.34
C VAL A 125 13.93 -8.13 -4.49
N TYR A 126 13.81 -7.83 -3.21
CA TYR A 126 12.86 -8.51 -2.32
C TYR A 126 11.42 -8.05 -2.58
N CYS A 127 11.20 -6.74 -2.71
CA CYS A 127 9.88 -6.16 -2.93
C CYS A 127 9.97 -4.98 -3.88
N ARG A 128 9.08 -4.92 -4.87
CA ARG A 128 8.81 -3.71 -5.65
C ARG A 128 7.61 -2.99 -5.05
N GLY A 129 7.89 -2.02 -4.18
CA GLY A 129 6.88 -1.18 -3.55
C GLY A 129 6.33 -0.11 -4.49
N ILE A 130 5.20 0.48 -4.09
CA ILE A 130 4.55 1.56 -4.85
C ILE A 130 4.27 2.78 -3.98
N VAL A 131 4.29 3.96 -4.59
CA VAL A 131 3.90 5.23 -3.96
C VAL A 131 2.71 5.79 -4.73
N ILE A 132 1.59 5.97 -4.03
CA ILE A 132 0.34 6.49 -4.56
C ILE A 132 0.08 7.88 -3.96
N ASP A 133 -0.44 8.79 -4.78
CA ASP A 133 -1.04 10.03 -4.28
C ASP A 133 -2.50 9.75 -3.89
N VAL A 134 -2.90 10.14 -2.69
CA VAL A 134 -4.25 9.94 -2.17
C VAL A 134 -5.29 10.59 -3.09
N VAL A 135 -4.95 11.69 -3.79
CA VAL A 135 -5.91 12.29 -4.74
C VAL A 135 -6.23 11.38 -5.92
N ASP A 136 -5.33 10.45 -6.27
CA ASP A 136 -5.53 9.47 -7.33
C ASP A 136 -6.42 8.29 -6.87
N LEU A 137 -6.73 8.19 -5.57
CA LEU A 137 -7.68 7.22 -5.03
C LEU A 137 -9.15 7.63 -5.25
N GLY A 138 -9.39 8.85 -5.75
CA GLY A 138 -10.71 9.35 -6.11
C GLY A 138 -11.29 10.33 -5.09
N VAL A 139 -12.60 10.35 -4.96
CA VAL A 139 -13.33 11.20 -4.01
C VAL A 139 -13.89 10.36 -2.88
N ALA A 140 -13.98 10.94 -1.69
CA ALA A 140 -14.70 10.32 -0.59
C ALA A 140 -16.19 10.11 -0.97
N PRO A 141 -16.84 9.03 -0.49
CA PRO A 141 -18.28 8.85 -0.62
C PRO A 141 -19.12 9.98 0.01
#